data_AF-A0A942EQW1-F1
#
_entry.id   AF-A0A942EQW1-F1
#
_cell.length_a   1.000
_cell.length_b   1.000
_cell.length_c   1.000
_cell.angle_alpha   90.00
_cell.angle_beta   90.00
_cell.angle_gamma   90.00
#
_symmetry.space_group_name_H-M   'P 1'
#
loop_
_entity.id
_entity.type
_entity.pdbx_description
1 polymer ?
#
loop_
_entity_poly.entity_id
_entity_poly.type
_entity_poly.pdbx_seq_one_letter_code
_entity_poly.pdbx_strand_id
1 'polypeptide(L)'
;MAKPEIEFIDVDTEYEWRPVEGDTLGIKEKILSLDPETKSYSRLLKFPPGIRTPQTLVHDFWEEVYIVEGELIDLAKKKTFCKGFYACRPPGMKHGPY
;
A
#
# COMPACT_ATOMS: atom_id res chain seq x y z
N MET A 1 4.59 1.09 22.34
CA MET A 1 5.60 2.04 21.87
C MET A 1 5.18 2.41 20.46
N ALA A 2 5.12 3.71 20.16
CA ALA A 2 4.86 4.17 18.79
C ALA A 2 5.93 3.67 17.81
N LYS A 3 5.74 3.94 16.52
CA LYS A 3 6.77 3.68 15.47
C LYS A 3 8.13 4.28 15.89
N PRO A 4 9.26 3.59 15.60
CA PRO A 4 10.59 4.09 15.96
C PRO A 4 10.93 5.39 15.23
N GLU A 5 11.84 6.19 15.80
CA GLU A 5 12.42 7.36 15.13
C GLU A 5 13.30 6.92 13.96
N ILE A 6 13.07 7.51 12.79
CA ILE A 6 13.82 7.29 11.55
C ILE A 6 14.01 8.65 10.88
N GLU A 7 15.26 9.05 10.65
CA GLU A 7 15.61 10.26 9.88
C GLU A 7 15.58 9.98 8.37
N PHE A 8 15.77 10.98 7.51
CA PHE A 8 15.89 10.76 6.07
C PHE A 8 17.00 9.75 5.73
N ILE A 9 16.59 8.63 5.15
CA ILE A 9 17.45 7.57 4.66
C ILE A 9 17.06 7.21 3.23
N ASP A 10 18.02 6.68 2.46
CA ASP A 10 17.75 6.18 1.12
C ASP A 10 17.04 4.82 1.21
N VAL A 11 15.75 4.83 0.91
CA VAL A 11 14.94 3.61 0.99
C VAL A 11 15.33 2.55 -0.02
N ASP A 12 16.06 2.91 -1.08
CA ASP A 12 16.54 1.98 -2.09
C ASP A 12 17.81 1.24 -1.69
N THR A 13 18.61 1.79 -0.79
CA THR A 13 19.78 1.10 -0.23
C THR A 13 19.49 0.43 1.10
N GLU A 14 18.65 1.03 1.95
CA GLU A 14 18.41 0.54 3.32
C GLU A 14 17.34 -0.56 3.41
N TYR A 15 16.49 -0.70 2.39
CA TYR A 15 15.39 -1.67 2.41
C TYR A 15 15.33 -2.51 1.14
N GLU A 16 15.08 -3.80 1.34
CA GLU A 16 14.87 -4.76 0.26
C GLU A 16 13.40 -4.91 -0.10
N TRP A 17 13.12 -5.01 -1.40
CA TRP A 17 11.80 -5.42 -1.86
C TRP A 17 11.55 -6.89 -1.54
N ARG A 18 10.49 -7.18 -0.80
CA ARG A 18 10.07 -8.55 -0.49
C ARG A 18 8.66 -8.84 -1.02
N PRO A 19 8.30 -10.09 -1.31
CA PRO A 19 6.91 -10.45 -1.58
C PRO A 19 6.01 -10.06 -0.40
N VAL A 20 4.79 -9.60 -0.70
CA VAL A 20 3.75 -9.45 0.34
C VAL A 20 3.38 -10.84 0.87
N GLU A 21 3.30 -10.98 2.19
CA GLU A 21 2.95 -12.27 2.81
C GLU A 21 1.56 -12.74 2.34
N GLY A 22 1.48 -13.99 1.88
CA GLY A 22 0.25 -14.57 1.34
C GLY A 22 -0.12 -14.13 -0.08
N ASP A 23 0.63 -13.23 -0.70
CA ASP A 23 0.40 -12.84 -2.09
C ASP A 23 0.84 -13.94 -3.08
N THR A 24 0.05 -14.09 -4.15
CA THR A 24 0.35 -15.01 -5.27
C THR A 24 0.47 -14.29 -6.61
N LEU A 25 0.32 -12.96 -6.60
CA LEU A 25 0.25 -12.11 -7.77
C LEU A 25 1.59 -11.45 -8.11
N GLY A 26 2.60 -11.55 -7.23
CA GLY A 26 3.92 -10.95 -7.41
C GLY A 26 4.00 -9.51 -6.91
N ILE A 27 3.07 -9.11 -6.04
CA ILE A 27 3.08 -7.82 -5.35
C ILE A 27 4.26 -7.81 -4.35
N LYS A 28 5.02 -6.72 -4.36
CA LYS A 28 6.17 -6.52 -3.49
C LYS A 28 5.97 -5.34 -2.55
N GLU A 29 6.62 -5.38 -1.40
CA GLU A 29 6.61 -4.30 -0.41
C GLU A 29 8.01 -4.02 0.18
N LYS A 30 8.15 -2.81 0.71
CA LYS A 30 9.18 -2.41 1.69
C LYS A 30 8.46 -1.88 2.93
N ILE A 31 8.60 -2.54 4.08
CA ILE A 31 8.06 -2.02 5.35
C ILE A 31 9.08 -1.03 5.93
N LEU A 32 8.73 0.26 5.94
CA LEU A 32 9.65 1.34 6.32
C LEU A 32 9.67 1.57 7.84
N SER A 33 8.50 1.53 8.47
CA SER A 33 8.34 1.64 9.92
C SER A 33 7.22 0.72 10.39
N LEU A 34 7.34 0.21 11.61
CA LEU A 34 6.37 -0.69 12.23
C LEU A 34 6.29 -0.39 13.73
N ASP A 35 5.07 -0.19 14.22
CA ASP A 35 4.75 -0.25 15.63
C ASP A 35 4.54 -1.73 16.03
N PRO A 36 5.36 -2.31 16.91
CA PRO A 36 5.27 -3.73 17.25
C PRO A 36 4.03 -4.08 18.10
N GLU A 37 3.40 -3.10 18.77
CA GLU A 37 2.22 -3.29 19.60
C GLU A 37 0.94 -3.19 18.79
N THR A 38 0.77 -2.11 18.03
CA THR A 38 -0.46 -1.86 17.26
C THR A 38 -0.44 -2.49 15.88
N LYS A 39 0.74 -2.91 15.39
CA LYS A 39 0.99 -3.35 14.02
C LYS A 39 0.73 -2.25 12.98
N SER A 40 0.63 -0.98 13.38
CA SER A 40 0.60 0.14 12.44
C SER A 40 1.94 0.26 11.73
N TYR A 41 1.94 0.39 10.41
CA TYR A 41 3.17 0.51 9.62
C TYR A 41 3.06 1.57 8.53
N SER A 42 4.20 1.93 7.96
CA SER A 42 4.29 2.66 6.70
C SER A 42 5.06 1.80 5.71
N ARG A 43 4.61 1.73 4.45
CA ARG A 43 5.26 0.90 3.42
C ARG A 43 5.30 1.55 2.06
N LEU A 44 6.24 1.09 1.23
CA LEU A 44 6.11 1.17 -0.22
C LEU A 44 5.51 -0.14 -0.73
N LEU A 45 4.58 -0.03 -1.67
CA LEU A 45 3.88 -1.17 -2.27
C LEU A 45 4.02 -1.07 -3.79
N LYS A 46 4.42 -2.17 -4.43
CA LYS A 46 4.66 -2.24 -5.88
C LYS A 46 3.87 -3.39 -6.48
N PHE A 47 3.00 -3.04 -7.41
CA PHE A 47 2.19 -3.98 -8.19
C PHE A 47 2.88 -4.25 -9.53
N PRO A 48 2.93 -5.51 -10.01
CA PRO A 48 3.30 -5.80 -11.39
C PRO A 48 2.35 -5.10 -12.38
N PRO A 49 2.84 -4.58 -13.52
CA PRO A 49 1.99 -4.00 -14.54
C PRO A 49 0.92 -4.99 -15.03
N GLY A 50 -0.32 -4.51 -15.16
CA GLY A 50 -1.44 -5.30 -15.69
C GLY A 50 -2.06 -6.30 -14.71
N ILE A 51 -1.61 -6.34 -13.45
CA ILE A 51 -2.23 -7.18 -12.43
C ILE A 51 -3.70 -6.79 -12.19
N ARG A 52 -4.51 -7.77 -11.79
CA ARG A 52 -5.88 -7.56 -11.34
C ARG A 52 -6.10 -8.19 -9.98
N THR A 53 -6.73 -7.44 -9.10
CA THR A 53 -7.17 -7.84 -7.76
C THR A 53 -8.70 -7.99 -7.79
N PRO A 54 -9.23 -9.22 -7.88
CA PRO A 54 -10.66 -9.41 -8.13
C PRO A 54 -11.54 -9.09 -6.91
N GLN A 55 -10.96 -8.92 -5.72
CA GLN A 55 -11.69 -8.68 -4.49
C GLN A 55 -11.92 -7.18 -4.24
N THR A 56 -13.11 -6.83 -3.74
CA THR A 56 -13.32 -5.56 -3.03
C THR A 56 -12.65 -5.65 -1.68
N LEU A 57 -11.77 -4.70 -1.40
CA LEU A 57 -11.03 -4.61 -0.15
C LEU A 57 -11.81 -3.77 0.87
N VAL A 58 -11.67 -4.16 2.13
CA VAL A 58 -12.18 -3.46 3.31
C VAL A 58 -11.23 -3.76 4.47
N HIS A 59 -10.90 -2.73 5.24
CA HIS A 59 -10.00 -2.82 6.39
C HIS A 59 -10.71 -2.32 7.65
N ASP A 60 -10.26 -2.79 8.80
CA ASP A 60 -10.66 -2.33 10.13
C ASP A 60 -9.69 -1.26 10.68
N PHE A 61 -8.70 -0.86 9.89
CA PHE A 61 -7.72 0.20 10.17
C PHE A 61 -7.81 1.34 9.16
N TRP A 62 -7.16 2.46 9.49
CA TRP A 62 -6.97 3.59 8.58
C TRP A 62 -5.88 3.28 7.56
N GLU A 63 -6.22 3.35 6.27
CA GLU A 63 -5.26 3.23 5.18
C GLU A 63 -5.10 4.57 4.48
N GLU A 64 -3.88 5.09 4.43
CA GLU A 64 -3.53 6.25 3.63
C GLU A 64 -2.59 5.82 2.49
N VAL A 65 -2.91 6.27 1.28
CA VAL A 65 -2.18 5.88 0.06
C VAL A 65 -1.84 7.14 -0.73
N TYR A 66 -0.58 7.25 -1.15
CA TYR A 66 -0.14 8.23 -2.13
C TYR A 66 0.52 7.49 -3.30
N ILE A 67 0.07 7.76 -4.53
CA ILE A 67 0.63 7.10 -5.72
C ILE A 67 1.89 7.83 -6.14
N VAL A 68 3.05 7.20 -5.91
CA VAL A 68 4.36 7.74 -6.30
C VAL A 68 4.59 7.61 -7.82
N GLU A 69 4.17 6.49 -8.40
CA GLU A 69 4.32 6.19 -9.83
C GLU A 69 3.28 5.14 -10.27
N GLY A 70 2.94 5.14 -11.56
CA GLY A 70 1.96 4.24 -12.16
C GLY A 70 0.51 4.70 -11.96
N GLU A 71 -0.42 3.75 -12.09
CA GLU A 71 -1.86 3.97 -11.95
C GLU A 71 -2.58 2.75 -11.37
N LEU A 72 -3.75 3.00 -10.76
CA LEU A 72 -4.70 2.01 -10.29
C LEU A 72 -6.06 2.28 -10.92
N ILE A 73 -6.73 1.25 -11.44
CA ILE A 73 -8.05 1.36 -12.07
C ILE A 73 -9.08 0.75 -11.12
N ASP A 74 -9.87 1.57 -10.42
CA ASP A 74 -10.98 1.07 -9.61
C ASP A 74 -12.15 0.71 -10.53
N LEU A 75 -12.35 -0.60 -10.72
CA LEU A 75 -13.34 -1.15 -11.66
C LEU A 75 -14.78 -0.88 -11.21
N ALA A 76 -15.03 -0.88 -9.90
CA ALA A 76 -16.36 -0.59 -9.36
C ALA A 76 -16.73 0.88 -9.56
N LYS A 77 -15.77 1.79 -9.34
CA LYS A 77 -15.97 3.23 -9.54
C LYS A 77 -15.82 3.68 -10.98
N LYS A 78 -15.25 2.85 -11.86
CA LYS A 78 -14.84 3.19 -13.23
C LYS A 78 -13.94 4.42 -13.26
N LYS A 79 -12.94 4.45 -12.37
CA LYS A 79 -12.01 5.57 -12.22
C LYS A 79 -10.57 5.10 -12.23
N THR A 80 -9.72 5.86 -12.89
CA THR A 80 -8.26 5.69 -12.84
C THR A 80 -7.68 6.70 -11.87
N PHE A 81 -6.81 6.23 -10.99
CA PHE A 81 -6.01 7.04 -10.07
C PHE A 81 -4.54 6.95 -10.49
N CYS A 82 -3.88 8.09 -10.63
CA CYS A 82 -2.52 8.17 -11.20
C CYS A 82 -1.52 8.75 -10.18
N LYS A 83 -0.25 8.85 -10.59
CA LYS A 83 0.79 9.57 -9.84
C LYS A 83 0.29 10.91 -9.26
N GLY A 84 0.57 11.14 -7.98
CA GLY A 84 0.17 12.34 -7.24
C GLY A 84 -1.21 12.26 -6.59
N PHE A 85 -1.99 11.21 -6.85
CA PHE A 85 -3.28 11.03 -6.19
C PHE A 85 -3.08 10.50 -4.77
N TYR A 86 -3.90 11.01 -3.86
CA TYR A 86 -3.94 10.64 -2.45
C TYR A 86 -5.31 10.05 -2.09
N ALA A 87 -5.33 9.09 -1.18
CA ALA A 87 -6.52 8.57 -0.55
C ALA A 87 -6.32 8.42 0.96
N CYS A 88 -7.35 8.77 1.73
CA CYS A 88 -7.49 8.45 3.15
C CYS A 88 -8.73 7.57 3.31
N ARG A 89 -8.54 6.32 3.74
CA ARG A 89 -9.58 5.30 3.82
C ARG A 89 -9.81 4.93 5.28
N PRO A 90 -10.92 5.39 5.89
CA PRO A 90 -11.26 4.97 7.25
C PRO A 90 -11.65 3.49 7.30
N PRO A 91 -11.68 2.89 8.50
CA PRO A 91 -12.24 1.56 8.73
C PRO A 91 -13.62 1.40 8.08
N GLY A 92 -13.84 0.28 7.39
CA GLY A 92 -15.09 -0.03 6.69
C GLY A 92 -15.23 0.55 5.28
N MET A 93 -14.32 1.40 4.81
CA MET A 93 -14.38 1.95 3.47
C MET A 93 -14.05 0.90 2.40
N LYS A 94 -15.04 0.58 1.55
CA LYS A 94 -14.87 -0.33 0.40
C LYS A 94 -14.10 0.32 -0.74
N HIS A 95 -13.16 -0.42 -1.32
CA HIS A 95 -12.36 0.06 -2.46
C HIS A 95 -11.86 -1.09 -3.35
N GLY A 96 -11.50 -0.76 -4.60
CA GLY A 96 -11.34 -1.77 -5.64
C GLY A 96 -12.68 -2.44 -6.03
N PRO A 97 -12.68 -3.59 -6.71
CA PRO A 97 -11.50 -4.29 -7.22
C PRO A 97 -10.68 -3.43 -8.17
N TYR A 98 -9.36 -3.65 -8.17
CA TYR A 98 -8.42 -2.98 -9.07
C TYR A 98 -8.00 -3.88 -10.23
#